data_AF-A0AAW1ICE8-F1
#
_entry.id   AF-A0AAW1ICE8-F1
#
_cell.length_a   1.000
_cell.length_b   1.000
_cell.length_c   1.000
_cell.angle_alpha   90.00
_cell.angle_beta   90.00
_cell.angle_gamma   90.00
#
_symmetry.space_group_name_H-M   'P 1'
#
loop_
_entity.id
_entity.type
_entity.pdbx_description
1 polymer ?
#
loop_
_entity_poly.entity_id
_entity_poly.type
_entity_poly.pdbx_seq_one_letter_code
_entity_poly.pdbx_strand_id
1 'polypeptide(L)'
;MDWQVLEEESLTEHRYISYVVKTNKPPRGPSEKRKYETDWDAFNANLKLRLANRTSKEVCSYKMCANIIKEAYINSSKEGPKGEKTVPYWWSDEISAKRKECTMSRRSLTKMTKCGNDEKKLQDVEMMRKSFKLRKTTRKEKKSSEN
;
A
#
# COMPACT_ATOMS: atom_id res chain seq x y z
N MET A 1 19.86 -24.86 20.18
CA MET A 1 19.89 -23.63 19.36
C MET A 1 21.34 -23.52 18.98
N ASP A 2 21.65 -23.89 17.76
CA ASP A 2 23.00 -24.27 17.40
C ASP A 2 23.55 -23.09 16.61
N TRP A 3 24.31 -22.25 17.31
CA TRP A 3 25.04 -21.15 16.72
C TRP A 3 26.53 -21.39 16.94
N GLN A 4 27.35 -21.02 15.95
CA GLN A 4 28.80 -21.17 15.98
C GLN A 4 29.46 -19.99 15.26
N VAL A 5 30.61 -19.58 15.77
CA VAL A 5 31.48 -18.60 15.10
C VAL A 5 32.32 -19.36 14.09
N LEU A 6 32.33 -18.93 12.83
CA LEU A 6 33.15 -19.55 11.79
C LEU A 6 34.57 -18.99 11.90
N GLU A 7 35.57 -19.88 11.89
CA GLU A 7 37.00 -19.55 12.00
C GLU A 7 37.66 -19.24 10.65
N GLU A 8 36.88 -19.10 9.57
CA GLU A 8 37.44 -18.75 8.26
C GLU A 8 38.18 -17.41 8.32
N GLU A 9 39.44 -17.41 7.86
CA GLU A 9 40.23 -16.20 7.72
C GLU A 9 39.59 -15.28 6.68
N SER A 10 39.00 -14.19 7.15
CA SER A 10 38.60 -13.08 6.31
C SER A 10 39.55 -11.91 6.49
N LEU A 11 39.80 -11.16 5.41
CA LEU A 11 40.55 -9.90 5.43
C LEU A 11 39.75 -8.76 6.11
N THR A 12 38.91 -9.11 7.09
CA THR A 12 38.02 -8.21 7.83
C THR A 12 38.15 -8.50 9.31
N GLU A 13 38.12 -7.47 10.15
CA GLU A 13 38.18 -7.60 11.63
C GLU A 13 36.90 -8.23 12.24
N HIS A 14 35.90 -8.54 11.40
CA HIS A 14 34.62 -9.08 11.82
C HIS A 14 34.57 -10.61 11.66
N ARG A 15 34.19 -11.31 12.73
CA ARG A 15 33.96 -12.76 12.71
C ARG A 15 32.57 -13.10 12.18
N TYR A 16 32.46 -14.15 11.38
CA TYR A 16 31.18 -14.64 10.88
C TYR A 16 30.49 -15.53 11.92
N ILE A 17 29.19 -15.33 12.11
CA ILE A 17 28.36 -16.14 12.99
C ILE A 17 27.34 -16.89 12.13
N SER A 18 27.32 -18.22 12.26
CA SER A 18 26.29 -19.07 11.65
C SER A 18 25.33 -19.58 12.73
N TYR A 19 24.04 -19.69 12.40
CA TYR A 19 23.04 -20.26 13.28
C TYR A 19 21.95 -20.98 12.47
N VAL A 20 21.44 -22.08 13.01
CA VAL A 20 20.38 -22.87 12.38
C VAL A 20 19.04 -22.56 13.05
N VAL A 21 18.11 -21.97 12.29
CA VAL A 21 16.73 -21.74 12.76
C VAL A 21 15.85 -22.88 12.31
N LYS A 22 15.43 -23.72 13.26
CA LYS A 22 14.36 -24.70 13.02
C LYS A 22 13.02 -23.96 12.99
N THR A 23 12.53 -23.63 11.80
CA THR A 23 11.17 -23.08 11.65
C THR A 23 10.15 -24.21 11.65
N ASN A 24 9.62 -24.57 12.82
CA ASN A 24 8.48 -25.51 12.91
C ASN A 24 7.15 -24.89 12.44
N LYS A 25 7.18 -23.66 11.90
CA LYS A 25 5.99 -22.97 11.43
C LYS A 25 5.71 -23.41 10.01
N PRO A 26 4.51 -23.94 9.71
CA PRO A 26 4.13 -24.21 8.33
C PRO A 26 4.24 -22.91 7.51
N PRO A 27 4.57 -23.01 6.22
CA PRO A 27 4.57 -21.85 5.34
C PRO A 27 3.23 -21.14 5.47
N ARG A 28 3.25 -19.80 5.64
CA ARG A 28 2.00 -19.01 5.65
C ARG A 28 1.28 -19.31 4.35
N GLY A 29 0.13 -19.96 4.46
CA GLY A 29 -0.77 -20.16 3.34
C GLY A 29 -1.14 -18.81 2.69
N PRO A 30 -1.58 -18.82 1.44
CA PRO A 30 -2.09 -17.61 0.80
C PRO A 30 -3.19 -17.00 1.70
N SER A 31 -3.12 -15.70 1.94
CA SER A 31 -4.15 -15.00 2.73
C SER A 31 -5.51 -15.24 2.07
N GLU A 32 -6.45 -15.83 2.79
CA GLU A 32 -7.84 -15.92 2.33
C GLU A 32 -8.34 -14.51 2.01
N LYS A 33 -8.67 -14.31 0.73
CA LYS A 33 -9.34 -13.07 0.32
C LYS A 33 -10.73 -13.14 0.92
N ARG A 34 -11.00 -12.35 1.95
CA ARG A 34 -12.37 -12.13 2.43
C ARG A 34 -13.22 -11.72 1.24
N LYS A 35 -14.23 -12.52 0.91
CA LYS A 35 -15.28 -12.13 -0.04
C LYS A 35 -16.11 -11.07 0.67
N TYR A 36 -16.10 -9.85 0.15
CA TYR A 36 -16.98 -8.80 0.65
C TYR A 36 -18.42 -9.18 0.28
N GLU A 37 -19.24 -9.44 1.30
CA GLU A 37 -20.64 -9.79 1.09
C GLU A 37 -21.47 -8.50 1.15
N THR A 38 -21.96 -8.07 -0.01
CA THR A 38 -22.82 -6.89 -0.14
C THR A 38 -24.26 -7.29 0.02
N ASP A 39 -25.00 -6.58 0.86
CA ASP A 39 -26.45 -6.69 0.91
C ASP A 39 -27.06 -5.88 -0.25
N TRP A 40 -27.53 -6.59 -1.27
CA TRP A 40 -28.10 -5.96 -2.47
C TRP A 40 -29.45 -5.30 -2.23
N ASP A 41 -30.22 -5.78 -1.26
CA ASP A 41 -31.51 -5.19 -0.92
C ASP A 41 -31.29 -3.86 -0.19
N ALA A 42 -30.36 -3.85 0.78
CA ALA A 42 -29.93 -2.64 1.45
C ALA A 42 -29.31 -1.63 0.45
N PHE A 43 -28.55 -2.09 -0.55
CA PHE A 43 -28.01 -1.24 -1.61
C PHE A 43 -29.11 -0.55 -2.41
N ASN A 44 -30.09 -1.34 -2.88
CA ASN A 44 -31.18 -0.83 -3.70
C ASN A 44 -32.07 0.14 -2.92
N ALA A 45 -32.35 -0.14 -1.65
CA ALA A 45 -33.08 0.77 -0.78
C ALA A 45 -32.32 2.10 -0.58
N ASN A 46 -31.02 2.02 -0.30
CA ASN A 46 -30.15 3.19 -0.15
C ASN A 46 -30.01 4.02 -1.42
N LEU A 47 -29.98 3.37 -2.59
CA LEU A 47 -29.92 4.05 -3.88
C LEU A 47 -31.22 4.79 -4.17
N LYS A 48 -32.37 4.13 -3.99
CA LYS A 48 -33.69 4.72 -4.18
C LYS A 48 -33.92 5.93 -3.27
N LEU A 49 -33.56 5.83 -1.99
CA LEU A 49 -33.66 6.93 -1.03
C LEU A 49 -32.86 8.16 -1.48
N ARG A 50 -31.61 7.95 -1.91
CA ARG A 50 -30.72 9.04 -2.36
C ARG A 50 -31.20 9.69 -3.66
N LEU A 51 -31.82 8.93 -4.56
CA LEU A 51 -32.40 9.45 -5.79
C LEU A 51 -33.72 10.20 -5.50
N ALA A 52 -34.55 9.69 -4.59
CA ALA A 52 -35.81 10.32 -4.21
C ALA A 52 -35.62 11.65 -3.47
N ASN A 53 -34.55 11.75 -2.66
CA ASN A 53 -34.22 12.98 -1.93
C ASN A 53 -33.62 14.09 -2.82
N ARG A 54 -33.51 13.86 -4.14
CA ARG A 54 -33.04 14.90 -5.07
C ARG A 54 -34.19 15.68 -5.66
N THR A 55 -34.02 17.00 -5.67
CA THR A 55 -34.86 17.90 -6.45
C THR A 55 -34.49 17.77 -7.93
N SER A 56 -35.49 17.73 -8.80
CA SER A 56 -35.37 17.44 -10.24
C SER A 56 -34.55 18.45 -11.06
N LYS A 57 -33.97 19.48 -10.43
CA LYS A 57 -33.28 20.60 -11.08
C LYS A 57 -31.75 20.52 -11.01
N GLU A 58 -31.16 19.55 -10.32
CA GLU A 58 -29.70 19.42 -10.27
C GLU A 58 -29.17 18.76 -11.55
N VAL A 59 -28.31 19.49 -12.28
CA VAL A 59 -27.56 18.94 -13.42
C VAL A 59 -26.73 17.75 -12.94
N CYS A 60 -27.10 16.56 -13.39
CA CYS A 60 -26.50 15.32 -12.91
C CYS A 60 -25.11 15.12 -13.53
N SER A 61 -24.07 15.55 -12.82
CA SER A 61 -22.68 15.29 -13.21
C SER A 61 -22.30 13.83 -12.99
N TYR A 62 -21.44 13.26 -13.84
CA TYR A 62 -20.93 11.89 -13.66
C TYR A 62 -20.32 11.66 -12.27
N LYS A 63 -19.57 12.65 -11.75
CA LYS A 63 -18.94 12.59 -10.43
C LYS A 63 -19.99 12.42 -9.33
N MET A 64 -21.14 13.03 -9.55
CA MET A 64 -22.26 13.01 -8.64
C MET A 64 -22.94 11.64 -8.64
N CYS A 65 -23.21 11.06 -9.82
CA CYS A 65 -23.69 9.66 -9.93
C CYS A 65 -22.72 8.68 -9.28
N ALA A 66 -21.42 8.84 -9.55
CA ALA A 66 -20.38 7.99 -8.97
C ALA A 66 -20.36 8.08 -7.44
N ASN A 67 -20.54 9.28 -6.88
CA ASN A 67 -20.65 9.46 -5.42
C ASN A 67 -21.91 8.81 -4.86
N ILE A 68 -23.07 8.93 -5.51
CA ILE A 68 -24.31 8.30 -5.05
C ILE A 68 -24.17 6.77 -4.98
N ILE A 69 -23.63 6.17 -6.04
CA ILE A 69 -23.39 4.72 -6.10
C ILE A 69 -22.41 4.30 -5.01
N LYS A 70 -21.33 5.07 -4.82
CA LYS A 70 -20.34 4.81 -3.78
C LYS A 70 -20.94 4.86 -2.38
N GLU A 71 -21.73 5.89 -2.08
CA GLU A 71 -22.39 6.04 -0.78
C GLU A 71 -23.43 4.95 -0.54
N ALA A 72 -24.22 4.59 -1.55
CA ALA A 72 -25.18 3.49 -1.44
C ALA A 72 -24.47 2.16 -1.13
N TYR A 73 -23.34 1.89 -1.79
CA TYR A 73 -22.53 0.69 -1.58
C TYR A 73 -21.87 0.65 -0.19
N ILE A 74 -21.35 1.77 0.30
CA ILE A 74 -20.76 1.85 1.66
C ILE A 74 -21.81 1.51 2.72
N ASN A 75 -23.03 2.02 2.56
CA ASN A 75 -24.12 1.80 3.51
C ASN A 75 -24.81 0.44 3.38
N SER A 76 -24.51 -0.33 2.33
CA SER A 76 -25.02 -1.68 2.11
C SER A 76 -23.98 -2.78 2.35
N SER A 77 -22.74 -2.39 2.67
CA SER A 77 -21.68 -3.32 3.04
C SER A 77 -21.90 -3.82 4.46
N LYS A 78 -22.00 -5.15 4.64
CA LYS A 78 -22.18 -5.79 5.96
C LYS A 78 -20.98 -5.56 6.89
N GLU A 79 -19.79 -5.41 6.32
CA GLU A 79 -18.66 -4.84 7.04
C GLU A 79 -18.82 -3.31 6.97
N GLY A 80 -19.17 -2.69 8.10
CA GLY A 80 -19.28 -1.23 8.21
C GLY A 80 -18.01 -0.51 7.74
N PRO A 81 -18.07 0.81 7.50
CA PRO A 81 -16.87 1.58 7.15
C PRO A 81 -15.78 1.21 8.15
N LYS A 82 -14.66 0.68 7.64
CA LYS A 82 -13.49 0.32 8.46
C LYS A 82 -13.31 1.47 9.43
N GLY A 83 -13.53 1.21 10.72
CA GLY A 83 -13.42 2.21 11.76
C GLY A 83 -12.13 3.01 11.55
N GLU A 84 -12.15 4.27 11.96
CA GLU A 84 -11.00 5.16 11.83
C GLU A 84 -9.75 4.39 12.24
N LYS A 85 -8.88 4.13 11.26
CA LYS A 85 -7.71 3.28 11.50
C LYS A 85 -6.90 4.01 12.54
N THR A 86 -6.85 3.48 13.76
CA THR A 86 -6.02 4.02 14.83
C THR A 86 -4.59 4.07 14.32
N VAL A 87 -4.17 5.28 14.03
CA VAL A 87 -2.83 5.60 13.56
C VAL A 87 -1.90 5.43 14.76
N PRO A 88 -0.80 4.67 14.67
CA PRO A 88 0.12 4.52 15.79
C PRO A 88 0.62 5.88 16.30
N TYR A 89 0.92 6.01 17.60
CA TYR A 89 1.32 7.29 18.19
C TYR A 89 2.58 7.92 17.56
N TRP A 90 3.47 7.09 16.97
CA TRP A 90 4.67 7.53 16.27
C TRP A 90 4.44 7.87 14.79
N TRP A 91 3.21 7.74 14.31
CA TRP A 91 2.83 7.98 12.93
C TRP A 91 2.33 9.43 12.77
N SER A 92 3.26 10.34 12.52
CA SER A 92 2.97 11.77 12.31
C SER A 92 2.38 12.05 10.92
N ASP A 93 1.76 13.22 10.76
CA ASP A 93 1.28 13.70 9.47
C ASP A 93 2.41 13.83 8.44
N GLU A 94 3.62 14.17 8.88
CA GLU A 94 4.80 14.19 8.03
C GLU A 94 5.11 12.79 7.47
N ILE A 95 5.11 11.77 8.34
CA ILE A 95 5.33 10.37 7.92
C ILE A 95 4.24 9.93 6.95
N SER A 96 2.99 10.34 7.19
CA SER A 96 1.85 10.09 6.31
C SER A 96 2.07 10.73 4.92
N ALA A 97 2.45 12.00 4.87
CA ALA A 97 2.73 12.73 3.63
C ALA A 97 3.88 12.09 2.83
N LYS A 98 5.00 11.81 3.49
CA LYS A 98 6.16 11.13 2.86
C LYS A 98 5.81 9.74 2.35
N ARG A 99 4.96 9.00 3.06
CA ARG A 99 4.50 7.67 2.60
C ARG A 99 3.57 7.78 1.41
N LYS A 100 2.67 8.76 1.37
CA LYS A 100 1.81 9.02 0.20
C LYS A 100 2.65 9.31 -1.03
N GLU A 101 3.63 10.21 -0.92
CA GLU A 101 4.56 10.55 -2.01
C GLU A 101 5.29 9.31 -2.53
N CYS A 102 5.92 8.54 -1.63
CA CYS A 102 6.61 7.30 -2.00
C CYS A 102 5.68 6.28 -2.69
N THR A 103 4.45 6.14 -2.20
CA THR A 103 3.45 5.23 -2.78
C THR A 103 3.05 5.68 -4.18
N MET A 104 2.87 6.99 -4.40
CA MET A 104 2.57 7.56 -5.72
C MET A 104 3.72 7.32 -6.71
N SER A 105 4.96 7.62 -6.33
CA SER A 105 6.13 7.38 -7.18
C SER A 105 6.28 5.89 -7.52
N ARG A 106 6.12 5.00 -6.54
CA ARG A 106 6.17 3.54 -6.76
C ARG A 106 5.08 3.09 -7.72
N ARG A 107 3.83 3.56 -7.55
CA ARG A 107 2.72 3.21 -8.45
C ARG A 107 2.98 3.70 -9.87
N SER A 108 3.49 4.92 -10.02
CA SER A 108 3.86 5.47 -11.33
C SER A 108 4.91 4.60 -12.01
N LEU A 109 6.01 4.29 -11.30
CA LEU A 109 7.05 3.38 -11.80
C LEU A 109 6.51 1.99 -12.17
N THR A 110 5.64 1.42 -11.33
CA THR A 110 5.03 0.11 -11.58
C THR A 110 4.11 0.14 -12.81
N LYS A 111 3.39 1.24 -13.04
CA LYS A 111 2.56 1.39 -14.24
C LYS A 111 3.42 1.50 -15.50
N MET A 112 4.45 2.35 -15.47
CA MET A 112 5.34 2.55 -16.61
C MET A 112 6.09 1.27 -16.99
N THR A 113 6.54 0.49 -16.01
CA THR A 113 7.20 -0.81 -16.26
C THR A 113 6.27 -1.88 -16.84
N LYS A 114 4.94 -1.75 -16.68
CA LYS A 114 3.95 -2.67 -17.26
C LYS A 114 3.54 -2.31 -18.68
N CYS A 115 3.65 -1.05 -19.10
CA CYS A 115 3.17 -0.57 -20.40
C CYS A 115 4.26 -0.50 -21.48
N GLY A 116 5.14 -1.50 -21.55
CA GLY A 116 6.39 -1.45 -22.35
C GLY A 116 6.22 -1.15 -23.85
N ASN A 117 7.20 -0.40 -24.38
CA ASN A 117 7.90 -0.49 -25.69
C ASN A 117 8.33 0.85 -26.33
N ASP A 118 8.12 2.00 -25.67
CA ASP A 118 8.75 3.24 -26.14
C ASP A 118 10.12 3.43 -25.48
N GLU A 119 11.17 3.61 -26.29
CA GLU A 119 12.56 3.79 -25.85
C GLU A 119 12.72 5.00 -24.91
N LYS A 120 11.93 6.06 -25.15
CA LYS A 120 11.82 7.23 -24.27
C LYS A 120 11.19 6.89 -22.90
N LYS A 121 10.17 6.03 -22.88
CA LYS A 121 9.54 5.55 -21.63
C LYS A 121 10.49 4.65 -20.84
N LEU A 122 11.37 3.90 -21.50
CA LEU A 122 12.40 3.08 -20.82
C LEU A 122 13.45 3.94 -20.12
N GLN A 123 13.90 5.03 -20.75
CA GLN A 123 14.81 5.99 -20.12
C GLN A 123 14.14 6.70 -18.92
N ASP A 124 12.88 7.12 -19.05
CA ASP A 124 12.12 7.74 -17.96
C ASP A 124 11.91 6.77 -16.78
N VAL A 125 11.62 5.50 -17.06
CA VAL A 125 11.52 4.43 -16.06
C VAL A 125 12.85 4.25 -15.33
N GLU A 126 13.97 4.24 -16.04
CA GLU A 126 15.29 4.05 -15.45
C GLU A 126 15.71 5.25 -14.60
N MET A 127 15.46 6.48 -15.04
CA MET A 127 15.64 7.69 -14.22
C MET A 127 14.77 7.67 -12.95
N MET A 128 13.50 7.26 -13.07
CA MET A 128 12.60 7.09 -11.92
C MET A 128 13.06 5.98 -10.98
N ARG A 129 13.63 4.88 -11.48
CA ARG A 129 14.22 3.81 -10.66
C ARG A 129 15.42 4.32 -9.88
N LYS A 130 16.33 5.06 -10.52
CA LYS A 130 17.51 5.65 -9.89
C LYS A 130 17.14 6.64 -8.79
N SER A 131 16.21 7.56 -9.06
CA SER A 131 15.74 8.51 -8.05
C SER A 131 15.01 7.82 -6.88
N PHE A 132 14.25 6.75 -7.15
CA PHE A 132 13.62 5.95 -6.09
C PHE A 132 14.65 5.21 -5.22
N LYS A 133 15.69 4.62 -5.83
CA LYS A 133 16.80 3.98 -5.11
C LYS A 133 17.54 5.00 -4.24
N LEU A 134 17.88 6.17 -4.79
CA LEU A 134 18.57 7.24 -4.08
C LEU A 134 17.77 7.77 -2.87
N ARG A 135 16.46 7.98 -3.02
CA ARG A 135 15.59 8.36 -1.89
C ARG A 135 15.52 7.29 -0.80
N LYS A 136 15.73 6.02 -1.15
CA LYS A 136 15.75 4.90 -0.19
C LYS A 136 17.10 4.81 0.55
N THR A 137 18.21 5.07 -0.12
CA THR A 137 19.56 5.02 0.47
C THR A 137 19.84 6.22 1.37
N THR A 138 19.56 7.43 0.89
CA THR A 138 19.67 8.67 1.70
C THR A 138 18.85 8.63 2.99
N ARG A 139 17.73 7.90 2.98
CA ARG A 139 16.91 7.65 4.18
C ARG A 139 17.53 6.64 5.15
N LYS A 140 18.27 5.64 4.66
CA LYS A 140 19.03 4.72 5.52
C LYS A 140 20.19 5.45 6.19
N GLU A 141 20.90 6.29 5.44
CA GLU A 141 22.05 7.06 5.91
C GLU A 141 21.66 8.10 6.98
N LYS A 142 20.57 8.86 6.76
CA LYS A 142 20.05 9.78 7.79
C LYS A 142 19.66 9.07 9.08
N LYS A 143 19.16 7.84 8.99
CA LYS A 143 18.79 7.03 10.15
C LYS A 143 20.01 6.44 10.88
N SER A 144 21.16 6.33 10.21
CA SER A 144 22.42 5.88 10.84
C SER A 144 23.26 7.01 11.42
N SER A 145 23.01 8.28 11.04
CA SER A 145 23.72 9.46 11.57
C SER A 145 23.05 10.11 12.79
N GLU A 146 21.84 9.68 13.14
CA GLU A 146 21.07 10.17 14.30
C GLU A 146 21.14 9.22 15.51
N ASN A 147 21.97 8.17 15.43
CA ASN A 147 22.33 7.26 16.54
C ASN A 147 23.83 7.41 16.84
#